data_AF-A0A151QV14-F1
#
_entry.id   AF-A0A151QV14-F1
#
_cell.length_a   1.000
_cell.length_b   1.000
_cell.length_c   1.000
_cell.angle_alpha   90.00
_cell.angle_beta   90.00
_cell.angle_gamma   90.00
#
_symmetry.space_group_name_H-M   'P 1'
#
loop_
_entity.id
_entity.type
_entity.pdbx_description
1 polymer ?
#
loop_
_entity_poly.entity_id
_entity_poly.type
_entity_poly.pdbx_seq_one_letter_code
_entity_poly.pdbx_strand_id
1 'polypeptide(L)' 'MNNLLGSVYSGVLKASIELNLFEIIAKASVVGVSTSDIATQLPTQHPELAGRLDRMLCLLASNFLLICSTRTN' A
#
# COMPACT_ATOMS: atom_id res chain seq x y z
N MET A 1 6.76 -16.55 -17.71
CA MET A 1 5.84 -15.44 -17.38
C MET A 1 6.22 -14.75 -16.04
N ASN A 2 7.43 -14.97 -15.52
CA ASN A 2 7.76 -14.71 -14.11
C ASN A 2 8.56 -13.41 -13.95
N ASN A 3 9.23 -12.99 -15.03
CA ASN A 3 10.13 -11.83 -15.06
C ASN A 3 9.36 -10.50 -14.99
N LEU A 4 8.12 -10.47 -15.49
CA LEU A 4 7.26 -9.28 -15.47
C LEU A 4 6.75 -8.99 -14.05
N LEU A 5 6.37 -10.04 -13.30
CA LEU A 5 5.90 -9.89 -11.92
C LEU A 5 6.98 -9.32 -11.00
N GLY A 6 8.24 -9.72 -11.19
CA GLY A 6 9.39 -9.15 -10.47
C GLY A 6 9.60 -7.66 -10.77
N SER A 7 9.43 -7.24 -12.03
CA SER A 7 9.54 -5.82 -12.41
C SER A 7 8.40 -4.98 -11.83
N VAL A 8 7.16 -5.49 -11.84
CA VAL A 8 6.00 -4.82 -11.23
C VAL A 8 6.17 -4.69 -9.72
N TYR A 9 6.59 -5.75 -9.03
CA TYR A 9 6.86 -5.72 -7.60
C TYR A 9 7.91 -4.66 -7.24
N SER A 10 9.02 -4.61 -7.98
CA SER A 10 10.08 -3.62 -7.76
C SER A 10 9.57 -2.19 -7.94
N GLY A 11 8.77 -1.95 -8.98
CA GLY A 11 8.15 -0.63 -9.22
C GLY A 11 7.19 -0.22 -8.09
N VAL A 12 6.35 -1.14 -7.63
CA VAL A 12 5.42 -0.89 -6.52
C VAL A 12 6.17 -0.64 -5.22
N LEU A 13 7.18 -1.45 -4.89
CA LEU A 13 8.00 -1.26 -3.68
C LEU A 13 8.70 0.10 -3.70
N LYS A 14 9.29 0.49 -4.83
CA LYS A 14 9.92 1.81 -4.99
C LYS A 14 8.93 2.94 -4.75
N ALA A 15 7.75 2.88 -5.38
CA ALA A 15 6.71 3.88 -5.19
C ALA A 15 6.20 3.94 -3.73
N SER A 16 6.08 2.79 -3.05
CA SER A 16 5.69 2.75 -1.63
C SER A 16 6.71 3.41 -0.70
N ILE A 17 8.01 3.34 -1.04
CA ILE A 17 9.08 4.07 -0.34
C ILE A 17 8.97 5.57 -0.63
N GLU A 18 8.82 5.96 -1.89
CA GLU A 18 8.73 7.38 -2.31
C GLU A 18 7.50 8.08 -1.71
N LEU A 19 6.40 7.37 -1.55
CA LEU A 19 5.18 7.85 -0.88
C LEU A 19 5.23 7.77 0.66
N ASN A 20 6.36 7.31 1.22
CA ASN A 20 6.57 7.13 2.65
C ASN A 20 5.51 6.26 3.35
N LEU A 21 4.95 5.27 2.65
CA LEU A 21 3.81 4.48 3.14
C LEU A 21 4.17 3.66 4.37
N PHE A 22 5.40 3.15 4.47
CA PHE A 22 5.84 2.35 5.61
C PHE A 22 5.92 3.17 6.88
N GLU A 23 6.33 4.44 6.82
CA GLU A 23 6.35 5.30 7.99
C GLU A 23 4.93 5.68 8.43
N ILE A 24 4.03 5.93 7.47
CA ILE A 24 2.60 6.16 7.74
C ILE A 24 1.99 4.95 8.46
N ILE A 25 2.24 3.74 7.97
CA ILE A 25 1.77 2.50 8.59
C ILE A 25 2.41 2.28 9.97
N ALA A 26 3.71 2.55 10.12
CA ALA A 26 4.43 2.37 11.38
C ALA A 26 3.95 3.33 12.49
N LYS A 27 3.45 4.52 12.11
CA LYS A 27 2.82 5.46 13.05
C LYS A 27 1.41 5.06 13.46
N ALA A 28 0.78 4.10 12.77
CA ALA A 28 -0.53 3.61 13.11
C ALA A 28 -0.52 2.73 14.36
N SER A 29 -1.71 2.51 14.91
CA SER A 29 -1.89 1.59 16.04
C SER A 29 -1.63 0.13 15.64
N VAL A 30 -1.48 -0.74 16.63
CA VAL A 30 -1.32 -2.21 16.47
C VAL A 30 -2.46 -2.85 15.65
N VAL A 31 -3.59 -2.16 15.52
CA VAL A 31 -4.78 -2.64 14.77
C VAL A 31 -4.62 -2.46 13.25
N GLY A 32 -3.56 -1.78 12.80
CA GLY A 32 -3.33 -1.42 11.40
C GLY A 32 -3.96 -0.08 11.02
N VAL A 33 -3.99 0.21 9.72
CA VAL A 33 -4.52 1.45 9.15
C VAL A 33 -5.23 1.16 7.82
N SER A 34 -6.35 1.84 7.54
CA SER A 34 -7.06 1.67 6.28
C SER A 34 -6.40 2.44 5.14
N THR A 35 -6.58 2.00 3.90
CA THR A 35 -6.04 2.69 2.71
C THR A 35 -6.62 4.08 2.53
N SER A 36 -7.87 4.31 2.98
CA SER A 36 -8.49 5.63 3.05
C SER A 36 -7.78 6.54 4.06
N ASP A 37 -7.41 6.02 5.23
CA ASP A 37 -6.68 6.81 6.26
C ASP A 37 -5.22 7.06 5.87
N ILE A 38 -4.61 6.16 5.10
CA ILE A 38 -3.30 6.43 4.49
C ILE A 38 -3.43 7.54 3.44
N ALA A 39 -4.48 7.49 2.60
CA ALA A 39 -4.68 8.46 1.54
C ALA A 39 -4.83 9.90 2.07
N THR A 40 -5.46 10.11 3.23
CA THR A 40 -5.62 11.46 3.83
C THR A 40 -4.30 12.07 4.32
N GLN A 41 -3.26 11.26 4.52
CA GLN A 41 -1.93 11.72 4.95
C GLN A 41 -1.02 12.12 3.79
N LEU A 42 -1.41 11.80 2.55
CA LEU A 42 -0.65 12.17 1.36
C LEU A 42 -1.02 13.57 0.87
N PRO A 43 -0.07 14.35 0.32
CA PRO A 43 -0.35 15.69 -0.18
C PRO A 43 -1.25 15.69 -1.43
N THR A 44 -1.20 14.63 -2.22
CA THR A 44 -2.03 14.47 -3.42
C THR A 44 -3.38 13.86 -3.03
N GLN A 45 -4.47 14.51 -3.41
CA GLN A 45 -5.82 14.01 -3.17
C GLN A 45 -6.51 13.75 -4.52
N HIS A 46 -6.91 12.50 -4.77
CA HIS A 46 -7.62 12.08 -5.96
C HIS A 46 -8.63 10.98 -5.57
N PRO A 47 -9.85 10.93 -6.15
CA PRO A 47 -10.90 9.99 -5.74
C PRO A 47 -10.46 8.52 -5.76
N GLU A 48 -9.57 8.15 -6.69
CA GLU A 48 -9.06 6.78 -6.80
C GLU A 48 -7.84 6.46 -5.93
N LEU A 49 -7.31 7.43 -5.18
CA LEU A 49 -6.04 7.27 -4.46
C LEU A 49 -6.07 6.08 -3.50
N ALA A 50 -7.10 6.00 -2.65
CA ALA A 50 -7.27 4.90 -1.70
C ALA A 50 -7.32 3.53 -2.42
N GLY A 51 -8.03 3.43 -3.55
CA GLY A 51 -8.11 2.21 -4.35
C GLY A 51 -6.78 1.84 -5.03
N ARG A 52 -5.96 2.83 -5.42
CA ARG A 52 -4.62 2.59 -5.96
C ARG A 52 -3.66 2.10 -4.87
N LEU A 53 -3.72 2.71 -3.69
CA LEU A 53 -2.94 2.27 -2.53
C LEU A 53 -3.32 0.84 -2.14
N ASP A 54 -4.61 0.51 -2.10
CA ASP A 54 -5.09 -0.84 -1.79
C ASP A 54 -4.47 -1.90 -2.69
N ARG A 55 -4.47 -1.67 -4.01
CA ARG A 55 -3.85 -2.58 -4.98
C ARG A 55 -2.34 -2.72 -4.78
N MET A 56 -1.64 -1.61 -4.49
CA MET A 56 -0.20 -1.63 -4.22
C MET A 56 0.12 -2.42 -2.95
N LEU A 57 -0.58 -2.13 -1.84
CA LEU A 57 -0.35 -2.80 -0.56
C LEU A 57 -0.73 -4.28 -0.61
N CYS A 58 -1.81 -4.64 -1.32
CA CYS A 58 -2.16 -6.04 -1.56
C CYS A 58 -1.08 -6.79 -2.34
N LEU A 59 -0.44 -6.18 -3.34
CA LEU A 59 0.69 -6.81 -4.05
C LEU A 59 1.87 -7.06 -3.10
N LEU A 60 2.21 -6.09 -2.26
CA LEU A 60 3.30 -6.23 -1.28
C LEU A 60 2.96 -7.30 -0.23
N ALA A 61 1.71 -7.35 0.24
CA ALA A 61 1.22 -8.37 1.16
C ALA A 61 1.25 -9.78 0.56
N SER A 62 0.90 -9.90 -0.73
CA SER A 62 1.01 -11.18 -1.46
C SER A 62 2.45 -11.68 -1.59
N ASN A 63 3.44 -10.80 -1.38
CA ASN A 63 4.87 -11.12 -1.31
C ASN A 63 5.40 -11.15 0.13
N PHE A 64 4.51 -11.28 1.12
CA PHE A 64 4.81 -11.38 2.56
C PHE A 64 5.53 -10.17 3.18
N LEU A 65 5.52 -9.02 2.51
CA LEU A 65 6.14 -7.80 3.04
C LEU A 65 5.22 -7.06 4.03
N LEU A 66 3.91 -7.26 3.92
CA LEU A 66 2.88 -6.67 4.78
C LEU A 66 1.85 -7.72 5.18
N ILE A 67 1.18 -7.47 6.31
CA ILE A 67 -0.05 -8.17 6.68
C ILE A 67 -1.21 -7.26 6.33
N CYS A 68 -2.13 -7.74 5.49
CA CYS A 68 -3.33 -7.01 5.10
C CYS A 68 -4.58 -7.81 5.44
N SER A 69 -5.63 -7.11 5.84
CA SER A 69 -6.94 -7.68 6.17
C SER A 69 -7.99 -6.97 5.32
N THR A 70 -8.75 -7.73 4.54
CA THR A 70 -9.90 -7.16 3.82
C THR A 70 -11.09 -7.10 4.75
N ARG A 71 -11.52 -5.89 5.11
CA ARG A 71 -12.78 -5.71 5.83
C ARG A 71 -13.90 -5.54 4.80
N THR A 72 -14.59 -6.64 4.50
CA THR A 72 -15.88 -6.59 3.82
C THR A 72 -16.90 -6.03 4.79
N ASN A 73 -17.49 -4.89 4.45
CA ASN A 73 -18.62 -4.31 5.16
C ASN A 73 -19.91 -5.00 4.68
#